data_AF-A0A919N5K6-F1
#
_entry.id   AF-A0A919N5K6-F1
#
_cell.length_a   1.000
_cell.length_b   1.000
_cell.length_c   1.000
_cell.angle_alpha   90.00
_cell.angle_beta   90.00
_cell.angle_gamma   90.00
#
_symmetry.space_group_name_H-M   'P 1'
#
loop_
_entity.id
_entity.type
_entity.pdbx_description
1 polymer ?
#
loop_
_entity_poly.entity_id
_entity_poly.type
_entity_poly.pdbx_seq_one_letter_code
_entity_poly.pdbx_strand_id
1 'polypeptide(L)'
;MVDWSEEEYVECLREERRRFAWVMQHYGNLDAVQAEMAAEKRYPFEASAAPYRGLIFHDEAWHWAMLAIHGDAYWVSHPHLAEPPAEYESPD
;
A
#
# COMPACT_ATOMS: atom_id res chain seq x y z
N MET A 1 -0.42 10.72 20.08
CA MET A 1 -1.16 10.72 18.80
C MET A 1 -0.38 11.63 17.88
N VAL A 2 0.06 11.11 16.73
CA VAL A 2 0.64 11.95 15.68
C VAL A 2 -0.54 12.75 15.12
N ASP A 3 -0.52 14.07 15.32
CA ASP A 3 -1.53 14.97 14.78
C ASP A 3 -1.08 15.33 13.36
N TRP A 4 -1.48 14.53 12.37
CA TRP A 4 -1.18 14.78 10.96
C TRP A 4 -1.95 16.02 10.51
N SER A 5 -1.30 16.95 9.81
CA SER A 5 -2.05 17.92 9.01
C SER A 5 -2.81 17.19 7.89
N GLU A 6 -3.88 17.83 7.38
CA GLU A 6 -4.65 17.27 6.26
C GLU A 6 -3.77 17.08 5.03
N GLU A 7 -2.84 18.00 4.77
CA GLU A 7 -1.92 17.96 3.64
C GLU A 7 -0.94 16.78 3.76
N GLU A 8 -0.29 16.61 4.91
CA GLU A 8 0.62 15.49 5.16
C GLU A 8 -0.10 14.14 5.05
N TYR A 9 -1.33 14.05 5.58
CA TYR A 9 -2.11 12.83 5.49
C TYR A 9 -2.48 12.49 4.03
N VAL A 10 -2.97 13.46 3.28
CA VAL A 10 -3.40 13.24 1.88
C VAL A 10 -2.20 12.86 1.01
N GLU A 11 -1.05 13.49 1.22
CA GLU A 11 0.17 13.15 0.49
C GLU A 11 0.62 11.72 0.79
N CYS A 12 0.68 11.35 2.07
CA CYS A 12 1.03 9.98 2.49
C CYS A 12 0.03 8.94 1.94
N LEU A 13 -1.27 9.21 2.03
CA LEU A 13 -2.31 8.35 1.47
C LEU A 13 -2.13 8.16 -0.05
N ARG A 14 -1.77 9.22 -0.77
CA ARG A 14 -1.52 9.16 -2.21
C ARG A 14 -0.33 8.28 -2.54
N GLU A 15 0.77 8.44 -1.81
CA GLU A 15 1.99 7.64 -2.02
C GLU A 15 1.76 6.14 -1.75
N GLU A 16 1.06 5.82 -0.67
CA GLU A 16 0.72 4.46 -0.27
C GLU A 16 -0.19 3.79 -1.30
N ARG A 17 -1.23 4.51 -1.76
CA ARG A 17 -2.09 4.01 -2.85
C ARG A 17 -1.33 3.79 -4.14
N ARG A 18 -0.46 4.72 -4.52
CA ARG A 18 0.36 4.59 -5.75
C ARG A 18 1.26 3.36 -5.67
N ARG A 19 1.98 3.18 -4.56
CA ARG A 19 2.87 2.04 -4.34
C ARG A 19 2.11 0.71 -4.35
N PHE A 20 0.99 0.63 -3.64
CA PHE A 20 0.16 -0.57 -3.63
C PHE A 20 -0.39 -0.90 -5.03
N ALA A 21 -0.94 0.09 -5.73
CA ALA A 21 -1.45 -0.09 -7.09
C ALA A 21 -0.35 -0.56 -8.05
N TRP A 22 0.86 -0.01 -7.94
CA TRP A 22 2.00 -0.45 -8.73
C TRP A 22 2.30 -1.94 -8.49
N VAL A 23 2.34 -2.40 -7.22
CA VAL A 23 2.59 -3.82 -6.92
C VAL A 23 1.47 -4.70 -7.46
N MET A 24 0.20 -4.28 -7.32
CA MET A 24 -0.93 -5.04 -7.85
C MET A 24 -0.90 -5.18 -9.37
N GLN A 25 -0.38 -4.20 -10.10
CA GLN A 25 -0.18 -4.30 -11.55
C GLN A 25 0.95 -5.28 -11.90
N HIS A 26 2.11 -5.12 -11.26
CA HIS A 26 3.33 -5.86 -11.64
C HIS A 26 3.35 -7.30 -11.13
N TYR A 27 2.78 -7.54 -9.94
CA TYR A 27 2.82 -8.85 -9.27
C TYR A 27 1.42 -9.48 -9.12
N GLY A 28 0.37 -8.66 -9.05
CA GLY A 28 -1.01 -9.12 -8.87
C GLY A 28 -1.78 -9.38 -10.16
N ASN A 29 -1.19 -9.11 -11.33
CA ASN A 29 -1.83 -9.26 -12.64
C ASN A 29 -3.17 -8.50 -12.76
N LEU A 30 -3.28 -7.36 -12.07
CA LEU A 30 -4.39 -6.43 -12.21
C LEU A 30 -4.09 -5.40 -13.30
N ASP A 31 -5.12 -4.96 -14.01
CA ASP A 31 -5.00 -3.74 -14.81
C ASP A 31 -4.93 -2.48 -13.92
N ALA A 32 -4.62 -1.33 -14.52
CA ALA A 32 -4.46 -0.07 -13.79
C ALA A 32 -5.72 0.32 -12.99
N VAL A 33 -6.91 0.16 -13.57
CA VAL A 33 -8.17 0.53 -12.91
C VAL A 33 -8.45 -0.40 -11.73
N GLN A 34 -8.26 -1.70 -11.92
CA GLN A 34 -8.41 -2.70 -10.87
C GLN A 34 -7.43 -2.48 -9.72
N ALA A 35 -6.18 -2.11 -10.05
CA ALA A 35 -5.15 -1.83 -9.06
C ALA A 35 -5.43 -0.56 -8.25
N GLU A 36 -5.92 0.50 -8.90
CA GLU A 36 -6.39 1.72 -8.22
C GLU A 36 -7.54 1.42 -7.27
N MET A 37 -8.56 0.70 -7.73
CA MET A 37 -9.69 0.29 -6.88
C MET A 37 -9.24 -0.57 -5.69
N ALA A 38 -8.27 -1.46 -5.90
CA ALA A 38 -7.71 -2.27 -4.82
C ALA A 38 -6.95 -1.40 -3.80
N ALA A 39 -6.18 -0.41 -4.27
CA ALA A 39 -5.48 0.55 -3.42
C ALA A 39 -6.45 1.42 -2.60
N GLU A 40 -7.53 1.92 -3.20
CA GLU A 40 -8.55 2.69 -2.49
C GLU A 40 -9.24 1.88 -1.40
N LYS A 41 -9.51 0.60 -1.68
CA LYS A 41 -10.10 -0.31 -0.69
C LYS A 41 -9.12 -0.62 0.45
N ARG A 42 -7.84 -0.81 0.15
CA ARG A 42 -6.81 -1.11 1.16
C ARG A 42 -6.50 0.08 2.04
N TYR A 43 -6.49 1.27 1.44
CA TYR A 43 -6.17 2.54 2.06
C TYR A 43 -7.34 3.51 1.88
N PRO A 44 -8.43 3.33 2.65
CA PRO A 44 -9.55 4.25 2.61
C PRO A 44 -9.11 5.63 3.13
N PHE A 45 -9.77 6.68 2.64
CA PHE A 45 -9.64 8.00 3.25
C PHE A 45 -10.29 7.99 4.64
N GLU A 46 -9.57 8.52 5.62
CA GLU A 46 -9.98 8.65 7.00
C GLU A 46 -10.04 10.13 7.34
N ALA A 47 -11.20 10.59 7.83
CA ALA A 47 -11.39 11.98 8.23
C ALA A 47 -10.47 12.34 9.42
N SER A 48 -10.16 13.62 9.59
CA SER A 48 -9.34 14.12 10.70
C SER A 48 -9.84 13.71 12.10
N ALA A 49 -11.15 13.55 12.27
CA ALA A 49 -11.76 13.09 13.51
C ALA A 49 -11.81 11.56 13.66
N ALA A 50 -11.35 10.79 12.67
CA ALA A 50 -11.38 9.34 12.72
C ALA A 50 -10.41 8.84 13.80
N PRO A 51 -10.86 7.97 14.72
CA PRO A 51 -9.96 7.36 15.69
C PRO A 51 -8.92 6.54 14.93
N TYR A 52 -7.64 6.73 15.27
CA TYR A 52 -6.51 6.03 14.65
C TYR A 52 -6.23 6.39 13.18
N ARG A 53 -6.61 7.60 12.75
CA ARG A 53 -6.23 8.10 11.41
C ARG A 53 -4.75 7.84 11.14
N GLY A 54 -4.49 7.22 10.01
CA GLY A 54 -3.16 6.91 9.51
C GLY A 54 -2.43 5.79 10.23
N LEU A 55 -3.09 5.01 11.08
CA LEU A 55 -2.48 3.85 11.73
C LEU A 55 -2.06 2.76 10.72
N ILE A 56 -2.71 2.72 9.56
CA ILE A 56 -2.43 1.74 8.49
C ILE A 56 -1.20 2.14 7.65
N PHE A 57 -0.73 3.39 7.73
CA PHE A 57 0.40 3.86 6.93
C PHE A 57 1.67 3.76 7.75
N HIS A 58 2.67 3.05 7.21
CA HIS A 58 4.12 3.12 7.47
C HIS A 58 4.75 1.88 6.82
N ASP A 59 5.47 2.01 5.70
CA ASP A 59 6.30 0.98 5.02
C ASP A 59 5.64 -0.36 4.62
N GLU A 60 4.33 -0.51 4.75
CA GLU A 60 3.67 -1.81 4.54
C GLU A 60 2.99 -1.98 3.18
N ALA A 61 2.96 -1.01 2.26
CA ALA A 61 2.28 -1.20 0.96
C ALA A 61 2.79 -2.41 0.16
N TRP A 62 4.09 -2.66 0.16
CA TRP A 62 4.66 -3.88 -0.41
C TRP A 62 4.15 -5.13 0.32
N HIS A 63 4.29 -5.14 1.65
CA HIS A 63 3.90 -6.27 2.49
C HIS A 63 2.41 -6.62 2.35
N TRP A 64 1.54 -5.61 2.38
CA TRP A 64 0.10 -5.78 2.21
C TRP A 64 -0.29 -6.25 0.83
N ALA A 65 0.38 -5.76 -0.21
CA ALA A 65 0.14 -6.23 -1.57
C ALA A 65 0.57 -7.69 -1.70
N MET A 66 1.73 -8.07 -1.16
CA MET A 66 2.19 -9.46 -1.17
C MET A 66 1.27 -10.40 -0.38
N LEU A 67 0.77 -9.97 0.78
CA LEU A 67 -0.27 -10.70 1.51
C LEU A 67 -1.56 -10.84 0.69
N ALA A 68 -1.97 -9.80 -0.03
CA ALA A 68 -3.16 -9.86 -0.88
C ALA A 68 -2.99 -10.83 -2.07
N ILE A 69 -1.79 -10.94 -2.62
CA ILE A 69 -1.49 -11.76 -3.80
C ILE A 69 -1.21 -13.22 -3.42
N HIS A 70 -0.37 -13.45 -2.41
CA HIS A 70 0.15 -14.77 -2.05
C HIS A 70 -0.45 -15.35 -0.77
N GLY A 71 -1.20 -14.55 -0.01
CA GLY A 71 -1.78 -14.94 1.27
C GLY A 71 -0.79 -14.88 2.43
N ASP A 72 -1.25 -15.37 3.58
CA ASP A 72 -0.47 -15.37 4.81
C ASP A 72 0.85 -16.14 4.68
N ALA A 73 1.87 -15.69 5.41
CA ALA A 73 3.21 -16.26 5.41
C ALA A 73 3.85 -16.34 4.01
N TYR A 74 3.51 -15.41 3.10
CA TYR A 74 4.11 -15.37 1.76
C TYR A 74 5.63 -15.35 1.81
N TRP A 75 6.24 -14.70 2.80
CA TRP A 75 7.71 -14.63 2.94
C TRP A 75 8.35 -15.98 3.26
N VAL A 76 7.58 -16.97 3.73
CA VAL A 76 8.07 -18.35 3.91
C VAL A 76 8.04 -19.12 2.60
N SER A 77 6.96 -18.97 1.82
CA SER A 77 6.78 -19.66 0.53
C SER A 77 7.50 -18.97 -0.64
N HIS A 78 7.67 -17.66 -0.55
CA HIS A 78 8.26 -16.76 -1.54
C HIS A 78 9.27 -15.81 -0.84
N PRO A 79 10.38 -16.34 -0.28
CA PRO A 79 11.32 -15.54 0.50
C PRO A 79 12.01 -14.43 -0.32
N HIS A 80 12.07 -14.56 -1.64
CA HIS A 80 12.60 -13.55 -2.54
C HIS A 80 11.72 -12.30 -2.67
N LEU A 81 10.47 -12.34 -2.16
CA LEU A 81 9.54 -11.20 -2.12
C LEU A 81 9.47 -10.58 -0.72
N ALA A 82 10.26 -11.04 0.24
CA ALA A 82 10.25 -10.50 1.61
C ALA A 82 10.58 -8.99 1.62
N GLU A 83 11.49 -8.57 0.75
CA GLU A 83 11.86 -7.17 0.55
C GLU A 83 11.41 -6.69 -0.84
N PRO A 84 10.98 -5.42 -0.97
CA PRO A 84 10.69 -4.84 -2.27
C PRO A 84 11.96 -4.71 -3.14
N PRO A 85 11.83 -4.80 -4.46
CA PRO A 85 12.92 -4.50 -5.38
C PRO A 85 13.15 -2.98 -5.46
N ALA A 86 14.29 -2.55 -6.02
CA ALA A 86 14.64 -1.13 -6.08
C ALA A 86 13.63 -0.29 -6.89
N GLU A 87 12.99 -0.88 -7.90
CA GLU A 87 11.98 -0.22 -8.73
C GLU A 87 10.74 0.20 -7.93
N TYR A 88 10.46 -0.46 -6.80
CA TYR A 88 9.34 -0.13 -5.94
C TYR A 88 9.54 1.18 -5.15
N GLU A 89 10.79 1.58 -4.89
CA GLU A 89 11.10 2.81 -4.13
C GLU A 89 10.77 4.07 -4.93
N SER A 90 10.80 3.98 -6.26
CA SER A 90 10.49 5.08 -7.18
C SER A 90 9.66 4.57 -8.37
N PRO A 91 8.38 4.23 -8.12
CA PRO A 91 7.49 3.77 -9.19
C PRO A 91 7.19 4.96 -10.11
N ASP A 92 7.44 4.76 -11.41
CA ASP A 92 7.21 5.74 -12.49
C ASP A 92 5.77 6.29 -12.52
#